data_AF-A0A3M1YB53-F1
#
_entry.id   AF-A0A3M1YB53-F1
#
_cell.length_a   1.000
_cell.length_b   1.000
_cell.length_c   1.000
_cell.angle_alpha   90.00
_cell.angle_beta   90.00
_cell.angle_gamma   90.00
#
_symmetry.space_group_name_H-M   'P 1'
#
loop_
_entity.id
_entity.type
_entity.pdbx_description
1 polymer ?
#
loop_
_entity_poly.entity_id
_entity_poly.type
_entity_poly.pdbx_seq_one_letter_code
_entity_poly.pdbx_strand_id
1 'polypeptide(L)'
;MFDLTRRPRRLRYSHHLRRLTAETSLNPADFIAPLFVRHGKNIRNPIQSMPGQYQLSIDQLAAEATDIANLGIPAIILFGIPAKKDALGSENYDPAGIIPQAIQAIKREVPELVVISDMCFCEYTDHGHCGIIQDGYLMNDETLDLLGQASVIHAQAGADVIAPSGM
;
A
#
# COMPACT_ATOMS: atom_id res chain seq x y z
N MET A 1 33.58 45.42 -11.37
CA MET A 1 32.27 44.89 -10.88
C MET A 1 31.62 44.18 -12.06
N PHE A 2 31.13 42.94 -11.90
CA PHE A 2 30.53 42.20 -13.03
C PHE A 2 29.16 42.79 -13.41
N ASP A 3 28.97 43.09 -14.70
CA ASP A 3 27.69 43.55 -15.25
C ASP A 3 26.77 42.36 -15.56
N LEU A 4 26.02 41.94 -14.56
CA LEU A 4 25.04 40.87 -14.67
C LEU A 4 23.61 41.43 -14.54
N THR A 5 22.86 41.37 -15.64
CA THR A 5 21.44 41.77 -15.69
C THR A 5 20.53 40.73 -15.00
N ARG A 6 20.83 39.44 -15.17
CA ARG A 6 20.15 38.31 -14.51
C ARG A 6 20.83 37.96 -13.19
N ARG A 7 20.09 38.03 -12.08
CA ARG A 7 20.60 37.69 -10.74
C ARG A 7 19.60 36.80 -10.00
N PRO A 8 19.65 35.47 -10.18
CA PRO A 8 18.72 34.53 -9.55
C PRO A 8 18.71 34.59 -8.01
N ARG A 9 19.81 35.04 -7.38
CA ARG A 9 19.90 35.24 -5.93
C ARG A 9 18.88 36.25 -5.38
N ARG A 10 18.35 37.17 -6.20
CA ARG A 10 17.36 38.17 -5.78
C ARG A 10 16.12 37.51 -5.14
N LEU A 11 15.61 36.43 -5.73
CA LEU A 11 14.43 35.71 -5.22
C LEU A 11 14.75 34.70 -4.09
N ARG A 12 16.03 34.47 -3.79
CA ARG A 12 16.46 33.52 -2.77
C ARG A 12 16.93 34.18 -1.47
N TYR A 13 16.86 35.52 -1.40
CA TYR A 13 17.46 36.32 -0.34
C TYR A 13 16.84 36.07 1.04
N SER A 14 15.52 35.94 1.13
CA SER A 14 14.80 35.70 2.40
C SER A 14 13.96 34.43 2.34
N HIS A 15 13.62 33.91 3.52
CA HIS A 15 12.67 32.80 3.66
C HIS A 15 11.32 33.14 2.99
N HIS A 16 10.79 34.35 3.20
CA HIS A 16 9.53 34.78 2.60
C HIS A 16 9.57 34.84 1.08
N LEU A 17 10.69 35.31 0.49
CA LEU A 17 10.84 35.33 -0.97
C LEU A 17 10.89 33.91 -1.54
N ARG A 18 11.65 33.00 -0.91
CA ARG A 18 11.68 31.59 -1.34
C ARG A 18 10.32 30.91 -1.23
N ARG A 19 9.55 31.21 -0.18
CA ARG A 19 8.17 30.71 -0.02
C ARG A 19 7.22 31.28 -1.08
N LEU A 20 7.33 32.57 -1.39
CA LEU A 20 6.49 33.23 -2.41
C LEU A 20 6.73 32.68 -3.82
N THR A 21 7.97 32.30 -4.12
CA THR A 21 8.37 31.81 -5.44
C THR A 21 8.58 30.30 -5.49
N ALA A 22 8.12 29.54 -4.49
CA ALA A 22 8.22 28.09 -4.53
C ALA A 22 7.27 27.55 -5.60
N GLU A 23 7.80 26.72 -6.51
CA GLU A 23 7.03 26.13 -7.60
C GLU A 23 6.36 24.81 -7.19
N THR A 24 6.80 24.21 -6.09
CA THR A 24 6.30 22.92 -5.60
C THR A 24 6.03 23.01 -4.10
N SER A 25 4.89 22.46 -3.70
CA SER A 25 4.47 22.28 -2.32
C SER A 25 4.11 20.81 -2.08
N LEU A 26 4.28 20.33 -0.86
CA LEU A 26 3.79 19.02 -0.42
C LEU A 26 2.74 19.22 0.67
N ASN A 27 1.67 18.45 0.60
CA ASN A 27 0.56 18.44 1.53
C ASN A 27 0.26 16.98 1.96
N PRO A 28 -0.36 16.75 3.14
CA PRO A 28 -0.82 15.41 3.54
C PRO A 28 -1.63 14.67 2.46
N ALA A 29 -2.42 15.43 1.69
CA ALA A 29 -3.21 14.93 0.57
C ALA A 29 -2.40 14.32 -0.59
N ASP A 30 -1.10 14.57 -0.65
CA ASP A 30 -0.21 14.03 -1.69
C ASP A 30 0.35 12.64 -1.34
N PHE A 31 0.06 12.13 -0.14
CA PHE A 31 0.62 10.86 0.34
C PHE A 31 -0.38 9.69 0.30
N ILE A 32 0.17 8.50 0.09
CA ILE A 32 -0.48 7.20 0.30
C ILE A 32 0.38 6.46 1.33
N ALA A 33 -0.22 5.96 2.40
CA ALA A 33 0.51 5.26 3.46
C ALA A 33 0.50 3.72 3.23
N PRO A 34 1.66 3.07 3.02
CA PRO A 34 1.75 1.62 2.95
C PRO A 34 1.57 0.97 4.32
N LEU A 35 0.75 -0.06 4.40
CA LEU A 35 0.51 -0.83 5.62
C LEU A 35 0.65 -2.33 5.38
N PHE A 36 1.28 -3.02 6.34
CA PHE A 36 1.51 -4.45 6.29
C PHE A 36 0.59 -5.15 7.29
N VAL A 37 -0.27 -6.05 6.83
CA VAL A 37 -1.26 -6.74 7.67
C VAL A 37 -0.98 -8.23 7.75
N ARG A 38 -1.13 -8.80 8.94
CA ARG A 38 -0.96 -10.24 9.22
C ARG A 38 -2.06 -10.77 10.11
N HIS A 39 -2.26 -12.09 10.09
CA HIS A 39 -3.16 -12.76 11.01
C HIS A 39 -2.73 -12.63 12.47
N GLY A 40 -3.72 -12.68 13.37
CA GLY A 40 -3.55 -12.66 14.82
C GLY A 40 -4.38 -11.55 15.49
N LYS A 41 -4.05 -11.24 16.75
CA LYS A 41 -4.74 -10.23 17.54
C LYS A 41 -3.75 -9.48 18.43
N ASN A 42 -3.88 -8.16 18.53
CA ASN A 42 -3.00 -7.29 19.30
C ASN A 42 -1.51 -7.47 18.93
N ILE A 43 -1.22 -7.59 17.63
CA ILE A 43 0.13 -7.78 17.10
C ILE A 43 0.61 -6.49 16.44
N ARG A 44 1.80 -6.04 16.85
CA ARG A 44 2.58 -4.99 16.21
C ARG A 44 4.01 -5.49 16.03
N ASN A 45 4.24 -6.30 15.01
CA ASN A 45 5.51 -6.99 14.79
C ASN A 45 6.50 -6.10 14.00
N PRO A 46 7.64 -5.68 14.57
CA PRO A 46 8.55 -4.76 13.89
C PRO A 46 9.23 -5.39 12.67
N ILE A 47 9.36 -4.60 11.60
CA ILE A 47 10.13 -4.98 10.41
C ILE A 47 11.57 -4.49 10.61
N GLN A 48 12.49 -5.43 10.88
CA GLN A 48 13.87 -5.09 11.28
C GLN A 48 14.62 -4.22 10.27
N SER A 49 14.41 -4.46 8.97
CA SER A 49 15.04 -3.70 7.89
C SER A 49 14.39 -2.32 7.65
N MET A 50 13.21 -2.06 8.25
CA MET A 50 12.44 -0.83 8.08
C MET A 50 12.05 -0.26 9.45
N PRO A 51 12.99 0.39 10.17
CA PRO A 51 12.72 0.95 11.50
C PRO A 51 11.48 1.86 11.51
N GLY A 52 10.58 1.61 12.47
CA GLY A 52 9.30 2.31 12.59
C GLY A 52 8.14 1.69 11.80
N GLN A 53 8.40 0.65 11.00
CA GLN A 53 7.38 -0.08 10.25
C GLN A 53 7.07 -1.42 10.91
N TYR A 54 5.81 -1.84 10.82
CA TYR A 54 5.29 -3.01 11.52
C TYR A 54 4.37 -3.83 10.63
N GLN A 55 4.35 -5.15 10.85
CA GLN A 55 3.25 -6.00 10.43
C GLN A 55 2.20 -6.02 11.54
N LEU A 56 1.00 -5.53 11.23
CA LEU A 56 -0.08 -5.29 12.18
C LEU A 56 -1.11 -6.42 12.10
N SER A 57 -1.69 -6.82 13.23
CA SER A 57 -2.96 -7.54 13.21
C SER A 57 -4.10 -6.61 12.79
N ILE A 58 -5.22 -7.16 12.31
CA ILE A 58 -6.37 -6.37 11.81
C ILE A 58 -6.86 -5.33 12.83
N ASP A 59 -6.90 -5.68 14.12
CA ASP A 59 -7.31 -4.74 15.18
C ASP A 59 -6.34 -3.56 15.34
N GLN A 60 -5.03 -3.78 15.20
CA GLN A 60 -4.02 -2.72 15.25
C GLN A 60 -4.00 -1.92 13.95
N LEU A 61 -4.24 -2.57 12.80
CA LEU A 61 -4.33 -1.94 11.49
C LEU A 61 -5.46 -0.92 11.44
N ALA A 62 -6.64 -1.27 11.97
CA ALA A 62 -7.80 -0.36 11.99
C ALA A 62 -7.51 0.90 12.82
N ALA A 63 -6.85 0.76 13.98
CA ALA A 63 -6.41 1.91 14.78
C ALA A 63 -5.40 2.78 14.03
N GLU A 64 -4.40 2.17 13.38
CA GLU A 64 -3.41 2.89 12.58
C GLU A 64 -4.05 3.63 11.39
N ALA A 65 -5.06 3.03 10.74
CA ALA A 65 -5.82 3.67 9.66
C ALA A 65 -6.58 4.91 10.14
N THR A 66 -7.17 4.86 11.35
CA THR A 66 -7.81 6.03 11.98
C THR A 66 -6.81 7.15 12.24
N ASP A 67 -5.63 6.82 12.76
CA ASP A 67 -4.57 7.80 13.01
C ASP A 67 -4.08 8.44 11.70
N ILE A 68 -3.90 7.64 10.65
CA ILE A 68 -3.52 8.11 9.30
C ILE A 68 -4.57 9.08 8.73
N ALA A 69 -5.85 8.74 8.84
CA ALA A 69 -6.93 9.61 8.39
C ALA A 69 -6.96 10.93 9.18
N ASN A 70 -6.75 10.89 10.49
CA ASN A 70 -6.68 12.07 11.36
C ASN A 70 -5.51 13.01 11.01
N LEU A 71 -4.44 12.47 10.41
CA LEU A 71 -3.31 13.26 9.90
C LEU A 71 -3.60 13.95 8.55
N GLY A 72 -4.78 13.70 7.96
CA GLY A 72 -5.19 14.25 6.66
C GLY A 72 -4.61 13.50 5.45
N ILE A 73 -4.12 12.28 5.64
CA ILE A 73 -3.66 11.41 4.56
C ILE A 73 -4.90 10.69 3.99
N PRO A 74 -5.17 10.81 2.67
CA PRO A 74 -6.45 10.39 2.10
C PRO A 74 -6.51 8.89 1.76
N ALA A 75 -5.35 8.21 1.69
CA ALA A 75 -5.28 6.86 1.17
C ALA A 75 -4.22 6.00 1.86
N ILE A 76 -4.49 4.70 1.91
CA ILE A 76 -3.56 3.64 2.31
C ILE A 76 -3.43 2.60 1.20
N ILE A 77 -2.30 1.90 1.16
CA ILE A 77 -2.13 0.69 0.35
C ILE A 77 -1.79 -0.50 1.25
N LEU A 78 -2.51 -1.61 1.06
CA LEU A 78 -2.40 -2.80 1.89
C LEU A 78 -1.50 -3.86 1.25
N PHE A 79 -0.59 -4.40 2.06
CA PHE A 79 0.26 -5.55 1.75
C PHE A 79 -0.02 -6.68 2.75
N GLY A 80 -0.31 -7.87 2.24
CA GLY A 80 -0.79 -8.99 3.04
C GLY A 80 0.32 -9.96 3.40
N ILE A 81 0.34 -10.41 4.66
CA ILE A 81 1.21 -11.49 5.11
C ILE A 81 0.30 -12.68 5.44
N PRO A 82 0.23 -13.68 4.54
CA PRO A 82 -0.65 -14.82 4.71
C PRO A 82 -0.22 -15.70 5.87
N ALA A 83 -1.16 -16.50 6.39
CA ALA A 83 -0.85 -17.50 7.41
C ALA A 83 -0.06 -18.66 6.82
N LYS A 84 -0.33 -19.01 5.56
CA LYS A 84 0.34 -20.08 4.82
C LYS A 84 0.57 -19.66 3.38
N LYS A 85 1.72 -20.07 2.86
CA LYS A 85 2.04 -19.95 1.43
C LYS A 85 1.88 -21.31 0.73
N ASP A 86 1.51 -21.27 -0.54
CA ASP A 86 1.44 -22.44 -1.43
C ASP A 86 1.77 -22.03 -2.87
N ALA A 87 1.90 -22.99 -3.78
CA ALA A 87 2.34 -22.73 -5.15
C ALA A 87 1.40 -21.83 -5.98
N LEU A 88 0.14 -21.63 -5.56
CA LEU A 88 -0.85 -20.82 -6.29
C LEU A 88 -1.23 -19.54 -5.54
N GLY A 89 -0.69 -19.33 -4.33
CA GLY A 89 -1.00 -18.21 -3.48
C GLY A 89 -2.47 -18.14 -3.07
N SER A 90 -3.06 -19.27 -2.67
CA SER A 90 -4.53 -19.41 -2.58
C SER A 90 -5.21 -18.45 -1.62
N GLU A 91 -4.52 -17.98 -0.58
CA GLU A 91 -5.09 -17.03 0.39
C GLU A 91 -5.41 -15.66 -0.23
N ASN A 92 -4.73 -15.26 -1.32
CA ASN A 92 -4.98 -13.98 -1.99
C ASN A 92 -6.32 -13.91 -2.73
N TYR A 93 -6.90 -15.06 -3.08
CA TYR A 93 -8.26 -15.15 -3.66
C TYR A 93 -9.22 -15.92 -2.75
N ASP A 94 -8.95 -15.95 -1.45
CA ASP A 94 -9.90 -16.42 -0.44
C ASP A 94 -10.73 -15.23 0.07
N PRO A 95 -12.08 -15.25 -0.02
CA PRO A 95 -12.93 -14.23 0.59
C PRO A 95 -12.75 -14.09 2.12
N ALA A 96 -12.22 -15.11 2.78
CA ALA A 96 -11.81 -15.11 4.18
C ALA A 96 -10.30 -14.87 4.37
N GLY A 97 -9.58 -14.47 3.33
CA GLY A 97 -8.15 -14.15 3.37
C GLY A 97 -7.83 -12.88 4.18
N ILE A 98 -6.55 -12.65 4.43
CA ILE A 98 -6.10 -11.52 5.28
C ILE A 98 -6.48 -10.15 4.72
N ILE A 99 -6.35 -9.95 3.40
CA ILE A 99 -6.62 -8.65 2.76
C ILE A 99 -8.13 -8.33 2.75
N PRO A 100 -9.05 -9.22 2.32
CA PRO A 100 -10.49 -8.97 2.43
C PRO A 100 -10.95 -8.62 3.85
N GLN A 101 -10.46 -9.34 4.87
CA GLN A 101 -10.80 -9.03 6.27
C GLN A 101 -10.26 -7.66 6.71
N ALA A 102 -9.03 -7.32 6.30
CA ALA A 102 -8.42 -6.04 6.60
C ALA A 102 -9.19 -4.87 5.98
N ILE A 103 -9.54 -4.98 4.69
CA ILE A 103 -10.34 -3.98 3.96
C ILE A 103 -11.67 -3.75 4.67
N GLN A 104 -12.40 -4.81 5.00
CA GLN A 104 -13.70 -4.70 5.68
C GLN A 104 -13.58 -4.04 7.05
N ALA A 105 -12.54 -4.37 7.82
CA ALA A 105 -12.32 -3.77 9.12
C ALA A 105 -12.02 -2.27 9.02
N ILE A 106 -11.18 -1.86 8.05
CA ILE A 106 -10.86 -0.46 7.80
C ILE A 106 -12.08 0.30 7.31
N LYS A 107 -12.82 -0.23 6.33
CA LYS A 107 -14.03 0.42 5.79
C LYS A 107 -15.14 0.57 6.83
N ARG A 108 -15.19 -0.30 7.85
CA ARG A 108 -16.10 -0.14 8.98
C ARG A 108 -15.69 0.99 9.92
N GLU A 109 -14.39 1.15 10.17
CA GLU A 109 -13.87 2.13 11.14
C GLU A 109 -13.71 3.53 10.51
N VAL A 110 -13.21 3.59 9.28
CA VAL A 110 -12.87 4.81 8.55
C VAL A 110 -13.39 4.71 7.09
N PRO A 111 -14.71 4.79 6.88
CA PRO A 111 -15.33 4.52 5.57
C PRO A 111 -14.83 5.43 4.44
N GLU A 112 -14.47 6.67 4.77
CA GLU A 112 -13.99 7.71 3.83
C GLU A 112 -12.52 7.52 3.40
N LEU A 113 -11.74 6.69 4.11
CA LEU A 113 -10.33 6.45 3.76
C LEU A 113 -10.27 5.61 2.49
N VAL A 114 -9.48 6.07 1.50
CA VAL A 114 -9.26 5.31 0.27
C VAL A 114 -8.36 4.11 0.58
N VAL A 115 -8.87 2.91 0.32
CA VAL A 115 -8.18 1.64 0.52
C VAL A 115 -7.75 1.10 -0.83
N ILE A 116 -6.44 1.11 -1.06
CA ILE A 116 -5.79 0.52 -2.21
C ILE A 116 -5.34 -0.90 -1.82
N SER A 117 -5.70 -1.90 -2.62
CA SER A 117 -5.14 -3.23 -2.47
C SER A 117 -3.99 -3.42 -3.44
N ASP A 118 -2.81 -3.80 -2.94
CA ASP A 118 -1.81 -4.44 -3.80
C ASP A 118 -2.41 -5.72 -4.42
N MET A 119 -2.01 -6.02 -5.65
CA MET A 119 -2.51 -7.15 -6.42
C MET A 119 -1.36 -7.88 -7.09
N CYS A 120 -0.82 -8.87 -6.38
CA CYS A 120 0.27 -9.74 -6.78
C CYS A 120 0.24 -11.04 -5.96
N PHE A 121 1.02 -12.05 -6.38
CA PHE A 121 1.11 -13.34 -5.68
C PHE A 121 2.44 -13.59 -4.95
N CYS A 122 3.44 -12.71 -5.05
CA CYS A 122 4.78 -12.97 -4.46
C CYS A 122 4.75 -13.13 -2.94
N GLU A 123 3.82 -12.45 -2.27
CA GLU A 123 3.60 -12.56 -0.83
C GLU A 123 2.93 -13.87 -0.42
N TYR A 124 2.22 -14.49 -1.36
CA TYR A 124 1.36 -15.66 -1.15
C TYR A 124 1.94 -16.96 -1.67
N THR A 125 2.84 -16.89 -2.65
CA THR A 125 3.47 -18.07 -3.22
C THR A 125 4.65 -18.57 -2.40
N ASP A 126 4.78 -19.88 -2.25
CA ASP A 126 5.90 -20.49 -1.49
C ASP A 126 7.26 -20.33 -2.19
N HIS A 127 7.25 -20.17 -3.51
CA HIS A 127 8.42 -19.85 -4.33
C HIS A 127 8.68 -18.34 -4.46
N GLY A 128 7.76 -17.47 -4.03
CA GLY A 128 7.96 -16.01 -3.97
C GLY A 128 7.89 -15.28 -5.33
N HIS A 129 7.34 -15.90 -6.36
CA HIS A 129 7.10 -15.26 -7.67
C HIS A 129 5.69 -14.69 -7.76
N CYS A 130 5.51 -13.73 -8.65
CA CYS A 130 4.27 -12.95 -8.81
C CYS A 130 3.08 -13.71 -9.42
N GLY A 131 3.18 -15.02 -9.61
CA GLY A 131 2.17 -15.83 -10.28
C GLY A 131 2.51 -17.31 -10.29
N ILE A 132 1.84 -18.07 -11.16
CA ILE A 132 1.97 -19.53 -11.27
C ILE A 132 3.31 -19.89 -11.93
N ILE A 133 4.05 -20.81 -11.32
CA ILE A 133 5.28 -21.38 -11.88
C ILE A 133 5.03 -22.78 -12.42
N GLN A 134 5.34 -23.01 -13.70
CA GLN A 134 5.36 -24.33 -14.32
C GLN A 134 6.69 -24.54 -15.04
N ASP A 135 7.38 -25.66 -14.76
CA ASP A 135 8.67 -26.01 -15.36
C ASP A 135 9.74 -24.89 -15.26
N GLY A 136 9.68 -24.09 -14.19
CA GLY A 136 10.59 -22.96 -13.95
C GLY A 136 10.23 -21.68 -14.71
N TYR A 137 9.08 -21.65 -15.40
CA TYR A 137 8.57 -20.50 -16.12
C TYR A 137 7.36 -19.89 -15.43
N LEU A 138 7.26 -18.55 -15.46
CA LEU A 138 6.12 -17.80 -14.94
C LEU A 138 5.01 -17.79 -16.00
N MET A 139 3.92 -18.48 -15.69
CA MET A 139 2.78 -18.65 -16.58
C MET A 139 1.93 -17.38 -16.57
N ASN A 140 2.12 -16.50 -17.56
CA ASN A 140 1.51 -15.17 -17.62
C ASN A 140 -0.03 -15.24 -17.63
N ASP A 141 -0.61 -15.95 -18.58
CA ASP A 141 -2.06 -15.91 -18.83
C ASP A 141 -2.83 -16.61 -17.71
N GLU A 142 -2.33 -17.75 -17.23
CA GLU A 142 -2.90 -18.45 -16.07
C GLU A 142 -2.81 -17.60 -14.79
N THR A 143 -1.76 -16.78 -14.67
CA THR A 143 -1.64 -15.82 -13.56
C THR A 143 -2.68 -14.71 -13.67
N LEU A 144 -2.98 -14.23 -14.88
CA LEU A 144 -4.00 -13.19 -15.11
C LEU A 144 -5.39 -13.65 -14.64
N ASP A 145 -5.74 -14.92 -14.85
CA ASP A 145 -7.02 -15.47 -14.39
C ASP A 145 -7.14 -15.40 -12.85
N LEU A 146 -6.08 -15.77 -12.12
CA LEU A 146 -6.07 -15.67 -10.66
C LEU A 146 -6.04 -14.23 -10.16
N LEU A 147 -5.29 -13.34 -10.82
CA LEU A 147 -5.28 -11.90 -10.50
C LEU A 147 -6.68 -11.30 -10.66
N GLY A 148 -7.40 -11.69 -11.72
CA GLY A 148 -8.78 -11.28 -11.96
C GLY A 148 -9.72 -11.74 -10.84
N GLN A 149 -9.60 -13.00 -10.42
CA GLN A 149 -10.40 -13.54 -9.31
C GLN A 149 -10.13 -12.80 -7.98
N ALA A 150 -8.86 -12.64 -7.61
CA ALA A 150 -8.45 -11.91 -6.40
C ALA A 150 -8.95 -10.46 -6.44
N SER A 151 -8.84 -9.78 -7.59
CA SER A 151 -9.31 -8.41 -7.78
C SER A 151 -10.80 -8.25 -7.51
N VAL A 152 -11.63 -9.18 -8.00
CA VAL A 152 -13.08 -9.18 -7.75
C VAL A 152 -13.37 -9.34 -6.26
N ILE A 153 -12.66 -10.25 -5.59
CA ILE A 153 -12.85 -10.51 -4.15
C ILE A 153 -12.45 -9.30 -3.32
N HIS A 154 -11.32 -8.66 -3.62
CA HIS A 154 -10.85 -7.48 -2.90
C HIS A 154 -11.79 -6.28 -3.12
N ALA A 155 -12.31 -6.10 -4.34
CA ALA A 155 -13.32 -5.09 -4.64
C ALA A 155 -14.64 -5.37 -3.87
N GLN A 156 -15.09 -6.63 -3.80
CA GLN A 156 -16.26 -7.04 -3.02
C GLN A 156 -16.08 -6.79 -1.52
N ALA A 157 -14.86 -6.88 -1.00
CA ALA A 157 -14.53 -6.56 0.38
C ALA A 157 -14.56 -5.05 0.67
N GLY A 158 -14.50 -4.20 -0.36
CA GLY A 158 -14.59 -2.74 -0.26
C GLY A 158 -13.32 -1.98 -0.63
N ALA A 159 -12.37 -2.59 -1.36
CA ALA A 159 -11.23 -1.85 -1.90
C ALA A 159 -11.73 -0.82 -2.93
N ASP A 160 -11.21 0.42 -2.86
CA ASP A 160 -11.55 1.47 -3.83
C ASP A 160 -10.67 1.39 -5.08
N VAL A 161 -9.44 0.89 -4.92
CA VAL A 161 -8.46 0.75 -6.00
C VAL A 161 -7.79 -0.62 -5.90
N ILE A 162 -7.69 -1.29 -7.04
CA ILE A 162 -6.83 -2.46 -7.21
C ILE A 162 -5.54 -1.99 -7.89
N ALA A 163 -4.38 -2.33 -7.33
CA ALA A 163 -3.07 -1.92 -7.82
C ALA A 163 -2.23 -3.14 -8.25
N PRO A 164 -2.35 -3.61 -9.50
CA PRO A 164 -1.55 -4.72 -10.02
C PRO A 164 -0.06 -4.41 -9.99
N SER A 165 0.72 -5.27 -9.33
CA SER A 165 2.17 -5.14 -9.20
C SER A 165 2.94 -6.39 -9.68
N GLY A 166 2.23 -7.37 -10.25
CA GLY A 166 2.78 -8.63 -10.72
C GLY A 166 3.62 -8.56 -12.01
N MET A 167 3.57 -7.44 -12.74
CA MET A 167 4.21 -7.19 -14.05
C MET A 167 3.83 -8.20 -15.13
#